data_AF-A0AAD3DJK1-F1
#
_entry.id   AF-A0AAD3DJK1-F1
#
_cell.length_a   1.000
_cell.length_b   1.000
_cell.length_c   1.000
_cell.angle_alpha   90.00
_cell.angle_beta   90.00
_cell.angle_gamma   90.00
#
_symmetry.space_group_name_H-M   'P 1'
#
loop_
_entity.id
_entity.type
_entity.pdbx_description
1 polymer ?
#
loop_
_entity_poly.entity_id
_entity_poly.type
_entity_poly.pdbx_seq_one_letter_code
_entity_poly.pdbx_strand_id
1 'polypeptide(L)'
;MSRSYPGEQVEHAYNAKRLQNWEVPAVDKGEAVTTSTGTRFGTLNARKGKTDFIADGNGHLKSGVSKVSNAFNHPPDTPVFMNSSPRWPTENPTWPKNQKPTMGYKGIPTDYLPASTVTLKAVDVKGTKERNFNFS
;
A
#
# COMPACT_ATOMS: atom_id res chain seq x y z
N MET A 1 18.92 7.33 -2.36
CA MET A 1 18.91 6.89 -3.77
C MET A 1 20.29 6.33 -4.11
N SER A 2 20.36 5.07 -4.52
CA SER A 2 21.62 4.36 -4.86
C SER A 2 21.93 4.46 -6.35
N ARG A 3 23.21 4.40 -6.74
CA ARG A 3 23.68 4.38 -8.14
C ARG A 3 24.55 3.16 -8.40
N SER A 4 24.62 2.71 -9.64
CA SER A 4 25.52 1.64 -10.09
C SER A 4 26.67 2.25 -10.88
N TYR A 5 27.88 2.25 -10.32
CA TYR A 5 29.07 2.77 -10.99
C TYR A 5 29.72 1.68 -11.86
N PRO A 6 30.35 2.05 -13.00
CA PRO A 6 30.99 1.09 -13.90
C PRO A 6 32.18 0.42 -13.20
N GLY A 7 32.22 -0.91 -13.20
CA GLY A 7 33.34 -1.70 -12.67
C GLY A 7 34.47 -1.94 -13.66
N GLU A 8 34.38 -1.36 -14.86
CA GLU A 8 35.28 -1.51 -16.00
C GLU A 8 35.55 -2.99 -16.35
N GLN A 9 36.53 -3.61 -15.72
CA GLN A 9 36.96 -4.99 -15.99
C GLN A 9 35.91 -6.03 -15.56
N VAL A 10 35.20 -5.79 -14.45
CA VAL A 10 34.27 -6.79 -13.87
C VAL A 10 32.83 -6.65 -14.38
N GLU A 11 32.51 -5.55 -15.07
CA GLU A 11 31.15 -5.18 -15.47
C GLU A 11 30.43 -6.27 -16.30
N HIS A 12 31.20 -7.03 -17.08
CA HIS A 12 30.68 -8.12 -17.90
C HIS A 12 30.00 -9.21 -17.06
N ALA A 13 30.53 -9.53 -15.87
CA ALA A 13 30.00 -10.54 -14.97
C ALA A 13 28.76 -10.06 -14.20
N TYR A 14 28.62 -8.75 -13.98
CA TYR A 14 27.51 -8.12 -13.25
C TYR A 14 26.31 -7.74 -14.13
N ASN A 15 26.22 -8.28 -15.35
CA ASN A 15 25.00 -8.15 -16.14
C ASN A 15 23.84 -8.84 -15.40
N ALA A 16 22.65 -8.21 -15.35
CA ALA A 16 21.46 -8.75 -14.69
C ALA A 16 21.18 -10.22 -15.06
N LYS A 17 21.29 -10.57 -16.35
CA LYS A 17 21.12 -11.94 -16.85
C LYS A 17 22.11 -12.95 -16.25
N ARG A 18 23.36 -12.53 -15.97
CA ARG A 18 24.38 -13.38 -15.34
C ARG A 18 24.17 -13.52 -13.84
N LEU A 19 23.52 -12.53 -13.22
CA LEU A 19 23.06 -12.57 -11.83
C LEU A 19 21.70 -13.25 -11.68
N GLN A 20 21.26 -14.00 -12.70
CA GLN A 20 19.99 -14.72 -12.73
C GLN A 20 18.74 -13.83 -12.58
N ASN A 21 18.89 -12.52 -12.78
CA ASN A 21 17.76 -11.62 -12.92
C ASN A 21 17.30 -11.61 -14.39
N TRP A 22 16.14 -12.22 -14.63
CA TRP A 22 15.48 -12.27 -15.93
C TRP A 22 14.38 -11.23 -16.10
N GLU A 23 14.08 -10.46 -15.06
CA GLU A 23 13.17 -9.32 -15.13
C GLU A 23 13.85 -8.14 -15.85
N VAL A 24 13.08 -7.11 -16.18
CA VAL A 24 13.63 -5.88 -16.77
C VAL A 24 14.53 -5.19 -15.72
N PRO A 25 15.83 -4.99 -16.00
CA PRO A 25 16.74 -4.42 -15.02
C PRO A 25 16.48 -2.93 -14.78
N ALA A 26 16.79 -2.47 -13.56
CA ALA A 26 16.73 -1.06 -13.17
C ALA A 26 17.92 -0.28 -13.76
N VAL A 27 17.80 0.14 -15.03
CA VAL A 27 18.84 0.86 -15.78
C VAL A 27 19.03 2.31 -15.33
N ASP A 28 18.00 2.92 -14.73
CA ASP A 28 17.99 4.28 -14.19
C ASP A 28 19.16 4.54 -13.22
N LYS A 29 19.53 3.52 -12.43
CA LYS A 29 20.65 3.57 -11.48
C LYS A 29 22.01 3.73 -12.15
N GLY A 30 22.16 3.22 -13.38
CA GLY A 30 23.37 3.36 -14.19
C GLY A 30 23.33 4.62 -15.06
N GLU A 31 22.17 4.94 -15.65
CA GLU A 31 21.98 6.11 -16.52
C GLU A 31 22.11 7.44 -15.76
N ALA A 32 21.78 7.47 -14.47
CA ALA A 32 22.01 8.64 -13.61
C ALA A 32 23.52 8.96 -13.42
N VAL A 33 24.41 8.03 -13.79
CA VAL A 33 25.87 8.24 -13.77
C VAL A 33 26.31 8.66 -15.17
N THR A 34 26.80 9.90 -15.28
CA THR A 34 27.39 10.39 -16.54
C THR A 34 28.75 9.75 -16.79
N THR A 35 28.80 8.77 -17.68
CA THR A 35 30.04 8.15 -18.18
C THR A 35 30.42 8.67 -19.56
N SER A 36 31.66 8.45 -19.98
CA SER A 36 32.18 8.90 -21.28
C SER A 36 31.44 8.32 -22.50
N THR A 37 30.89 7.11 -22.37
CA THR A 37 30.14 6.43 -23.46
C THR A 37 28.63 6.48 -23.30
N GLY A 38 28.13 7.04 -22.19
CA GLY A 38 26.71 6.96 -21.81
C GLY A 38 26.25 5.55 -21.43
N THR A 39 27.17 4.58 -21.32
CA THR A 39 26.87 3.19 -20.95
C THR A 39 27.67 2.76 -19.71
N ARG A 40 27.32 1.58 -19.19
CA ARG A 40 28.01 0.94 -18.06
C ARG A 40 29.47 0.53 -18.32
N PHE A 41 29.95 0.61 -19.57
CA PHE A 41 31.34 0.30 -19.93
C PHE A 41 32.20 1.56 -20.14
N GLY A 42 31.65 2.75 -19.90
CA GLY A 42 32.40 4.00 -19.94
C GLY A 42 33.14 4.30 -18.64
N THR A 43 33.99 5.32 -18.69
CA THR A 43 34.74 5.86 -17.54
C THR A 43 34.03 7.08 -16.96
N LEU A 44 34.31 7.40 -15.70
CA LEU A 44 33.73 8.57 -15.02
C LEU A 44 34.44 9.87 -15.39
N ASN A 45 33.68 10.97 -15.39
CA ASN A 45 34.23 12.30 -15.59
C ASN A 45 34.89 12.82 -14.31
N ALA A 46 36.11 13.36 -14.42
CA ALA A 46 36.81 13.98 -13.31
C ALA A 46 36.07 15.26 -12.85
N ARG A 47 35.82 15.39 -11.54
CA ARG A 47 35.26 16.61 -10.94
C ARG A 47 36.40 17.48 -10.38
N LYS A 48 36.33 18.78 -10.61
CA LYS A 48 37.26 19.78 -10.05
C LYS A 48 36.51 20.67 -9.05
N GLY A 49 37.22 21.22 -8.07
CA GLY A 49 36.67 22.16 -7.08
C GLY A 49 36.22 21.52 -5.77
N LYS A 50 35.65 22.35 -4.87
CA LYS A 50 35.12 21.94 -3.56
C LYS A 50 33.62 21.69 -3.64
N THR A 51 33.09 20.85 -2.76
CA THR A 51 31.66 20.57 -2.62
C THR A 51 31.02 21.50 -1.61
N ASP A 52 29.97 22.22 -2.02
CA ASP A 52 29.19 23.08 -1.12
C ASP A 52 28.04 22.32 -0.44
N PHE A 53 27.67 22.74 0.77
CA PHE A 53 26.55 22.17 1.50
C PHE A 53 25.21 22.65 0.93
N ILE A 54 24.42 21.72 0.41
CA ILE A 54 23.05 21.96 -0.07
C ILE A 54 21.98 21.77 1.01
N ALA A 55 22.35 21.16 2.14
CA ALA A 55 21.48 20.92 3.29
C ALA A 55 21.99 21.66 4.54
N ASP A 56 21.10 21.88 5.49
CA ASP A 56 21.40 22.41 6.83
C ASP A 56 21.85 21.30 7.80
N GLY A 57 22.15 21.68 9.05
CA GLY A 57 22.60 20.75 10.09
C GLY A 57 21.55 19.73 10.53
N ASN A 58 20.27 19.93 10.19
CA ASN A 58 19.15 19.04 10.52
C ASN A 58 18.75 18.16 9.32
N GLY A 59 19.42 18.29 8.17
CA GLY A 59 19.13 17.53 6.96
C GLY A 59 18.03 18.14 6.08
N HIS A 60 17.59 19.38 6.32
CA HIS A 60 16.69 20.08 5.42
C HIS A 60 17.45 20.77 4.30
N LEU A 61 16.86 20.80 3.09
CA LEU A 61 17.43 21.53 1.97
C LEU A 61 17.41 23.04 2.23
N LYS A 62 18.50 23.72 1.90
CA LYS A 62 18.58 25.19 1.96
C LYS A 62 17.59 25.83 0.99
N SER A 63 17.10 27.03 1.36
CA SER A 63 16.22 27.81 0.48
C SER A 63 16.91 28.11 -0.86
N GLY A 64 16.16 28.03 -1.96
CA GLY A 64 16.65 28.22 -3.33
C GLY A 64 17.22 26.95 -4.00
N VAL A 65 17.46 25.86 -3.26
CA VAL A 65 17.81 24.57 -3.86
C VAL A 65 16.54 23.94 -4.45
N SER A 66 16.53 23.75 -5.77
CA SER A 66 15.42 23.07 -6.46
C SER A 66 15.23 21.65 -5.93
N LYS A 67 13.98 21.28 -5.65
CA LYS A 67 13.61 19.97 -5.14
C LYS A 67 12.31 19.49 -5.78
N VAL A 68 12.15 18.17 -5.86
CA VAL A 68 10.86 17.57 -6.18
C VAL A 68 9.92 17.81 -4.99
N SER A 69 8.67 18.18 -5.26
CA SER A 69 7.69 18.51 -4.21
C SER A 69 7.42 17.33 -3.26
N ASN A 70 7.41 16.12 -3.80
CA ASN A 70 7.19 14.88 -3.07
C ASN A 70 8.06 13.77 -3.67
N ALA A 71 8.81 13.06 -2.82
CA ALA A 71 9.67 11.95 -3.23
C ALA A 71 9.12 10.58 -2.80
N PHE A 72 7.94 10.54 -2.16
CA PHE A 72 7.25 9.29 -1.83
C PHE A 72 6.50 8.74 -3.06
N ASN A 73 6.43 7.42 -3.16
CA ASN A 73 5.62 6.74 -4.17
C ASN A 73 4.14 6.76 -3.71
N HIS A 74 3.28 7.45 -4.46
CA HIS A 74 1.85 7.53 -4.16
C HIS A 74 1.05 6.57 -5.04
N PRO A 75 -0.01 5.93 -4.54
CA PRO A 75 -0.78 4.93 -5.31
C PRO A 75 -1.22 5.36 -6.71
N PRO A 76 -1.63 6.63 -6.98
CA PRO A 76 -2.02 7.06 -8.32
C PRO A 76 -0.87 7.06 -9.35
N ASP A 77 0.36 7.31 -8.89
CA ASP A 77 1.54 7.51 -9.75
C ASP A 77 2.50 6.32 -9.69
N THR A 78 2.17 5.28 -8.91
CA THR A 78 3.04 4.12 -8.70
C THR A 78 2.82 3.10 -9.82
N PRO A 79 3.88 2.71 -10.56
CA PRO A 79 3.76 1.75 -11.65
C PRO A 79 3.48 0.33 -11.13
N VAL A 80 2.92 -0.52 -12.01
CA VAL A 80 2.44 -1.88 -11.65
C VAL A 80 3.53 -2.78 -11.05
N PHE A 81 4.80 -2.61 -11.44
CA PHE A 81 5.91 -3.39 -10.90
C PHE A 81 6.28 -3.04 -9.44
N MET A 82 5.76 -1.93 -8.90
CA MET A 82 5.93 -1.51 -7.51
C MET A 82 4.72 -1.90 -6.64
N ASN A 83 4.03 -2.99 -6.98
CA ASN A 83 2.87 -3.46 -6.24
C ASN A 83 3.27 -4.35 -5.06
N SER A 84 2.62 -4.16 -3.92
CA SER A 84 2.83 -4.98 -2.72
C SER A 84 1.76 -6.04 -2.58
N SER A 85 2.15 -7.26 -2.21
CA SER A 85 1.17 -8.26 -1.79
C SER A 85 0.44 -7.76 -0.53
N PRO A 86 -0.90 -7.92 -0.45
CA PRO A 86 -1.64 -7.60 0.76
C PRO A 86 -1.09 -8.44 1.93
N ARG A 87 -1.21 -7.91 3.14
CA ARG A 87 -0.84 -8.60 4.38
C ARG A 87 -2.08 -8.74 5.27
N TRP A 88 -2.02 -9.64 6.25
CA TRP A 88 -2.94 -9.57 7.38
C TRP A 88 -2.88 -8.15 7.99
N PRO A 89 -4.01 -7.51 8.33
CA PRO A 89 -5.36 -8.06 8.56
C PRO A 89 -6.32 -8.01 7.36
N THR A 90 -5.86 -7.64 6.17
CA THR A 90 -6.73 -7.52 4.99
C THR A 90 -7.27 -8.89 4.58
N GLU A 91 -8.53 -8.96 4.15
CA GLU A 91 -9.11 -10.20 3.64
C GLU A 91 -8.44 -10.58 2.30
N ASN A 92 -8.04 -11.84 2.16
CA ASN A 92 -7.42 -12.37 0.95
C ASN A 92 -7.89 -13.82 0.75
N PRO A 93 -8.23 -14.25 -0.48
CA PRO A 93 -8.60 -15.64 -0.77
C PRO A 93 -7.58 -16.71 -0.31
N THR A 94 -6.32 -16.35 -0.10
CA THR A 94 -5.26 -17.30 0.30
C THR A 94 -5.28 -17.69 1.77
N TRP A 95 -5.86 -16.88 2.66
CA TRP A 95 -5.95 -17.18 4.10
C TRP A 95 -7.38 -17.17 4.60
N PRO A 96 -7.71 -18.01 5.60
CA PRO A 96 -9.08 -18.09 6.11
C PRO A 96 -9.52 -16.75 6.73
N LYS A 97 -10.77 -16.38 6.45
CA LYS A 97 -11.41 -15.20 7.03
C LYS A 97 -12.11 -15.58 8.32
N ASN A 98 -11.80 -14.87 9.40
CA ASN A 98 -12.51 -15.01 10.67
C ASN A 98 -13.93 -14.42 10.57
N GLN A 99 -14.88 -15.03 11.29
CA GLN A 99 -16.26 -14.54 11.35
C GLN A 99 -16.30 -13.13 11.96
N LYS A 100 -17.08 -12.24 11.36
CA LYS A 100 -17.36 -10.90 11.90
C LYS A 100 -18.65 -10.96 12.72
N PRO A 101 -18.64 -10.56 14.01
CA PRO A 101 -19.86 -10.51 14.81
C PRO A 101 -20.77 -9.37 14.31
N THR A 102 -22.08 -9.57 14.40
CA THR A 102 -23.10 -8.54 14.17
C THR A 102 -23.96 -8.37 15.43
N MET A 103 -24.48 -7.16 15.63
CA MET A 103 -25.44 -6.91 16.71
C MET A 103 -26.78 -7.55 16.36
N GLY A 104 -27.30 -8.39 17.26
CA GLY A 104 -28.63 -8.97 17.13
C GLY A 104 -29.75 -7.96 17.46
N TYR A 105 -30.94 -8.20 16.91
CA TYR A 105 -32.16 -7.48 17.29
C TYR A 105 -32.80 -8.13 18.52
N LYS A 106 -33.30 -7.33 19.46
CA LYS A 106 -33.88 -7.82 20.73
C LYS A 106 -35.22 -8.57 20.57
N GLY A 107 -35.79 -8.62 19.37
CA GLY A 107 -37.13 -9.15 19.11
C GLY A 107 -38.18 -8.04 19.02
N ILE A 108 -39.39 -8.41 18.60
CA ILE A 108 -40.51 -7.49 18.41
C ILE A 108 -40.88 -6.88 19.76
N PRO A 109 -40.86 -5.54 19.91
CA PRO A 109 -41.25 -4.90 21.15
C PRO A 109 -42.74 -5.13 21.39
N THR A 110 -43.06 -5.69 22.56
CA THR A 110 -44.43 -5.85 23.05
C THR A 110 -44.56 -5.14 24.40
N ASP A 111 -45.79 -5.05 24.93
CA ASP A 111 -46.02 -4.58 26.29
C ASP A 111 -45.57 -5.61 27.35
N TYR A 112 -45.15 -6.80 26.94
CA TYR A 112 -44.57 -7.87 27.76
C TYR A 112 -43.14 -8.19 27.29
N LEU A 113 -42.65 -9.43 27.50
CA LEU A 113 -41.35 -9.87 27.01
C LEU A 113 -41.29 -9.76 25.47
N PRO A 114 -40.20 -9.20 24.89
CA PRO A 114 -40.00 -9.22 23.44
C PRO A 114 -39.93 -10.63 22.90
N ALA A 115 -40.55 -10.85 21.74
CA ALA A 115 -40.62 -12.15 21.08
C ALA A 115 -40.13 -12.06 19.63
N SER A 116 -39.58 -13.16 19.10
CA SER A 116 -39.17 -13.25 17.68
C SER A 116 -40.29 -13.74 16.76
N THR A 117 -41.49 -14.00 17.31
CA THR A 117 -42.61 -14.62 16.62
C THR A 117 -43.87 -13.79 16.80
N VAL A 118 -44.68 -13.70 15.74
CA VAL A 118 -46.00 -13.05 15.78
C VAL A 118 -47.06 -14.11 16.05
N THR A 119 -47.88 -13.89 17.08
CA THR A 119 -49.01 -14.78 17.42
C THR A 119 -50.29 -14.32 16.71
N LEU A 120 -51.17 -15.28 16.40
CA LEU A 120 -52.52 -14.96 15.92
C LEU A 120 -53.32 -14.32 17.06
N LYS A 121 -54.08 -13.27 16.72
CA LYS A 121 -54.95 -12.59 17.67
C LYS A 121 -56.31 -13.28 17.68
N ALA A 122 -56.88 -13.47 18.87
CA ALA A 122 -58.28 -13.85 18.99
C ALA A 122 -59.23 -12.69 18.59
N VAL A 123 -58.83 -11.45 18.85
CA VAL A 123 -59.58 -10.23 18.52
C VAL A 123 -58.75 -9.37 17.55
N ASP A 124 -59.21 -9.22 16.31
CA ASP A 124 -58.56 -8.36 15.30
C ASP A 124 -59.46 -7.20 14.87
N VAL A 125 -59.49 -6.17 15.71
CA VAL A 125 -60.16 -4.89 15.43
C VAL A 125 -59.08 -3.86 15.11
N LYS A 126 -59.26 -3.08 14.04
CA LYS A 126 -58.29 -2.05 13.64
C LYS A 126 -58.02 -1.08 14.78
N GLY A 127 -56.75 -0.97 15.20
CA GLY A 127 -56.32 -0.12 16.32
C GLY A 127 -56.35 -0.78 17.71
N THR A 128 -56.80 -2.03 17.84
CA THR A 128 -56.77 -2.75 19.13
C THR A 128 -55.35 -3.14 19.55
N LYS A 129 -55.05 -2.94 20.84
CA LYS A 129 -53.78 -3.34 21.48
C LYS A 129 -53.87 -4.68 22.22
N GLU A 130 -55.04 -5.32 22.25
CA GLU A 130 -55.29 -6.52 23.06
C GLU A 130 -54.52 -7.75 22.56
N ARG A 131 -53.82 -8.42 23.48
CA ARG A 131 -53.06 -9.67 23.22
C ARG A 131 -53.17 -10.61 24.42
N ASN A 132 -53.03 -11.90 24.15
CA ASN A 132 -52.88 -12.92 25.17
C ASN A 132 -51.42 -13.39 25.20
N PHE A 133 -50.71 -13.10 26.29
CA PHE A 133 -49.28 -13.42 26.46
C PHE A 133 -49.04 -14.71 27.26
N ASN A 134 -50.10 -15.41 27.71
CA ASN A 134 -49.95 -16.51 28.66
C ASN A 134 -49.34 -17.79 28.05
N PHE A 135 -49.20 -17.84 26.72
CA PHE A 135 -48.70 -19.00 25.96
C PHE A 135 -47.58 -18.63 24.99
N SER A 136 -47.07 -17.40 25.06
CA SER A 136 -46.01 -16.88 24.18
C SER A 136 -44.62 -17.12 24.74
#